data_AF-A0A1J0R7E0-F1
#
_entry.id   AF-A0A1J0R7E0-F1
#
_cell.length_a   1.000
_cell.length_b   1.000
_cell.length_c   1.000
_cell.angle_alpha   90.00
_cell.angle_beta   90.00
_cell.angle_gamma   90.00
#
_symmetry.space_group_name_H-M   'P 1'
#
loop_
_entity.id
_entity.type
_entity.pdbx_description
1 polymer ?
#
loop_
_entity_poly.entity_id
_entity_poly.type
_entity_poly.pdbx_seq_one_letter_code
_entity_poly.pdbx_strand_id
1 'polypeptide(L)'
;MLKRSALVFLWLATEFRQIVGNNEAFKEAAVAKLCTLSKSQKAVSKEVAGGLVNNIDVLTRLQGFGTKLSLLLAVESHFNDATALLLHVNNMLTEAVTLSLREMAALAVNGAAQVAYAAGRIDEVGTLLIQTTHDGTGSNTCIEAQSSNTLNPTTKQACRSTEFKDTEQATNAIAPAAASEVPENGELKGTAKSCVITKDNGGGLVCNTNTFDLKLIDGYYTRTKTQQWGNNERIKTVEDSAALKLAKEVASALKALMEKPQLGGIPSDEQTLTAFINNPNIQEKIAQSLKETKQLSETAGATELAAKINTIFGNPLANGTRPFAAEVAHKQFQS
;
A
#
# COMPACT_ATOMS: atom_id res chain seq x y z
N MET A 1 74.03 11.14 20.41
CA MET A 1 73.80 9.88 19.67
C MET A 1 72.89 9.01 20.54
N LEU A 2 71.59 8.91 20.20
CA LEU A 2 70.94 7.67 19.68
C LEU A 2 70.98 6.52 20.73
N LYS A 3 69.89 6.01 21.31
CA LYS A 3 68.63 5.59 20.68
C LYS A 3 67.46 5.50 21.69
N ARG A 4 66.30 5.94 21.20
CA ARG A 4 64.95 5.53 21.59
C ARG A 4 64.75 4.04 21.25
N SER A 5 64.38 3.19 22.21
CA SER A 5 63.96 1.79 21.96
C SER A 5 62.91 1.30 22.95
N ALA A 6 61.87 2.08 23.23
CA ALA A 6 60.79 1.68 24.15
C ALA A 6 59.39 1.57 23.50
N LEU A 7 59.30 1.49 22.16
CA LEU A 7 58.02 1.68 21.47
C LEU A 7 57.92 0.80 20.20
N VAL A 8 57.92 -0.53 20.36
CA VAL A 8 57.52 -1.43 19.25
C VAL A 8 56.75 -2.67 19.72
N PHE A 9 56.83 -3.10 20.98
CA PHE A 9 56.29 -4.41 21.38
C PHE A 9 54.86 -4.44 21.92
N LEU A 10 54.13 -3.32 21.96
CA LEU A 10 52.74 -3.28 22.46
C LEU A 10 51.68 -2.83 21.43
N TRP A 11 52.01 -2.88 20.13
CA TRP A 11 51.11 -2.52 19.03
C TRP A 11 50.94 -3.63 17.98
N LEU A 12 51.11 -4.88 18.40
CA LEU A 12 50.89 -6.09 17.58
C LEU A 12 49.86 -7.05 18.21
N ALA A 13 49.19 -6.64 19.30
CA ALA A 13 48.16 -7.43 19.97
C ALA A 13 46.71 -7.03 19.60
N THR A 14 46.54 -6.09 18.67
CA THR A 14 45.22 -5.64 18.20
C THR A 14 45.22 -5.54 16.69
N GLU A 15 45.11 -6.68 16.00
CA GLU A 15 44.52 -6.79 14.65
C GLU A 15 44.56 -8.21 14.04
N PHE A 16 44.75 -9.26 14.84
CA PHE A 16 44.03 -10.51 14.56
C PHE A 16 42.54 -10.30 14.85
N ARG A 17 41.89 -9.41 14.09
CA ARG A 17 40.51 -9.67 13.70
C ARG A 17 40.61 -11.01 13.00
N GLN A 18 40.18 -12.07 13.70
CA GLN A 18 39.80 -13.28 13.01
C GLN A 18 38.98 -12.81 11.81
N ILE A 19 39.49 -13.09 10.60
CA ILE A 19 38.62 -13.16 9.43
C ILE A 19 37.76 -14.39 9.72
N VAL A 20 36.79 -14.21 10.63
CA VAL A 20 35.68 -15.12 10.83
C VAL A 20 35.08 -15.18 9.44
N GLY A 21 35.16 -16.35 8.79
CA GLY A 21 34.64 -16.48 7.42
C GLY A 21 33.23 -15.88 7.39
N ASN A 22 32.92 -14.99 6.43
CA ASN A 22 31.65 -14.27 6.44
C ASN A 22 30.54 -15.24 6.06
N ASN A 23 30.10 -16.05 7.01
CA ASN A 23 29.06 -17.05 6.92
C ASN A 23 27.97 -16.77 7.96
N GLU A 24 27.79 -15.53 8.38
CA GLU A 24 26.83 -15.19 9.43
C GLU A 24 25.40 -15.51 8.97
N ALA A 25 24.61 -16.07 9.89
CA ALA A 25 23.18 -16.27 9.71
C ALA A 25 22.41 -14.95 9.63
N PHE A 26 21.15 -15.02 9.20
CA PHE A 26 20.24 -13.88 9.26
C PHE A 26 19.62 -13.77 10.66
N LYS A 27 19.43 -12.57 11.20
CA LYS A 27 18.65 -12.38 12.43
C LYS A 27 17.18 -12.72 12.19
N GLU A 28 16.57 -13.41 13.15
CA GLU A 28 15.16 -13.79 13.10
C GLU A 28 14.22 -12.60 12.87
N ALA A 29 14.42 -11.50 13.61
CA ALA A 29 13.59 -10.29 13.49
C ALA A 29 13.62 -9.68 12.08
N ALA A 30 14.76 -9.80 11.39
CA ALA A 30 14.89 -9.28 10.04
C ALA A 30 14.19 -10.18 9.01
N VAL A 31 14.25 -11.51 9.17
CA VAL A 31 13.44 -12.45 8.37
C VAL A 31 11.95 -12.18 8.62
N ALA A 32 11.54 -11.95 9.86
CA ALA A 32 10.15 -11.62 10.20
C ALA A 32 9.68 -10.29 9.56
N LYS A 33 10.55 -9.28 9.47
CA LYS A 33 10.27 -8.01 8.77
C LYS A 33 10.02 -8.24 7.27
N LEU A 34 10.86 -9.03 6.60
CA LEU A 34 10.64 -9.44 5.21
C LEU A 34 9.32 -10.18 5.04
N CYS A 35 9.03 -11.16 5.90
CA CYS A 35 7.78 -11.91 5.83
C CYS A 35 6.53 -11.06 6.10
N THR A 36 6.64 -10.02 6.95
CA THR A 36 5.58 -9.04 7.16
C THR A 36 5.31 -8.25 5.88
N LEU A 37 6.36 -7.78 5.20
CA LEU A 37 6.22 -7.11 3.91
C LEU A 37 5.56 -8.04 2.87
N SER A 38 6.02 -9.30 2.77
CA SER A 38 5.39 -10.30 1.89
C SER A 38 3.90 -10.45 2.17
N LYS A 39 3.51 -10.56 3.45
CA LYS A 39 2.09 -10.64 3.85
C LYS A 39 1.28 -9.45 3.36
N SER A 40 1.78 -8.22 3.56
CA SER A 40 1.13 -7.01 3.05
C SER A 40 1.03 -7.01 1.52
N GLN A 41 2.11 -7.37 0.83
CA GLN A 41 2.14 -7.47 -0.62
C GLN A 41 1.09 -8.47 -1.16
N LYS A 42 0.95 -9.64 -0.54
CA LYS A 42 -0.10 -10.63 -0.91
C LYS A 42 -1.51 -10.08 -0.74
N ALA A 43 -1.73 -9.28 0.30
CA ALA A 43 -3.03 -8.71 0.63
C ALA A 43 -3.42 -7.51 -0.26
N VAL A 44 -2.50 -6.92 -1.04
CA VAL A 44 -2.79 -5.82 -1.99
C VAL A 44 -3.90 -6.21 -2.97
N SER A 45 -3.85 -7.42 -3.53
CA SER A 45 -4.87 -7.89 -4.47
C SER A 45 -6.29 -7.84 -3.90
N LYS A 46 -6.44 -8.13 -2.60
CA LYS A 46 -7.73 -8.16 -1.89
C LYS A 46 -8.25 -6.76 -1.61
N GLU A 47 -7.37 -5.85 -1.22
CA GLU A 47 -7.73 -4.45 -1.01
C GLU A 47 -8.13 -3.77 -2.33
N VAL A 48 -7.39 -4.01 -3.41
CA VAL A 48 -7.76 -3.52 -4.76
C VAL A 48 -9.11 -4.08 -5.19
N ALA A 49 -9.37 -5.37 -5.00
CA ALA A 49 -10.66 -5.97 -5.31
C ALA A 49 -11.80 -5.33 -4.49
N GLY A 50 -11.59 -5.08 -3.20
CA GLY A 50 -12.54 -4.36 -2.35
C GLY A 50 -12.80 -2.93 -2.84
N GLY A 51 -11.74 -2.21 -3.24
CA GLY A 51 -11.84 -0.87 -3.82
C GLY A 51 -12.62 -0.84 -5.14
N LEU A 52 -12.42 -1.82 -6.01
CA LEU A 52 -13.17 -1.97 -7.27
C LEU A 52 -14.67 -2.20 -7.00
N VAL A 53 -15.00 -3.13 -6.10
CA VAL A 53 -16.40 -3.39 -5.72
C VAL A 53 -17.06 -2.14 -5.14
N ASN A 54 -16.37 -1.44 -4.22
CA ASN A 54 -16.88 -0.20 -3.65
C ASN A 54 -17.15 0.86 -4.72
N ASN A 55 -16.24 1.04 -5.68
CA ASN A 55 -16.44 1.99 -6.77
C ASN A 55 -17.59 1.60 -7.72
N ILE A 56 -17.80 0.30 -7.96
CA ILE A 56 -18.96 -0.22 -8.73
C ILE A 56 -20.27 0.07 -7.98
N ASP A 57 -20.30 -0.14 -6.66
CA ASP A 57 -21.47 0.15 -5.84
C ASP A 57 -21.79 1.66 -5.84
N VAL A 58 -20.77 2.51 -5.71
CA VAL A 58 -20.92 3.97 -5.80
C VAL A 58 -21.46 4.37 -7.18
N LEU A 59 -20.91 3.84 -8.27
CA LEU A 59 -21.39 4.12 -9.62
C LEU A 59 -22.86 3.72 -9.80
N THR A 60 -23.23 2.54 -9.31
CA THR A 60 -24.62 2.04 -9.37
C THR A 60 -25.57 2.97 -8.62
N ARG A 61 -25.16 3.44 -7.43
CA ARG A 61 -25.95 4.39 -6.64
C ARG A 61 -26.08 5.75 -7.31
N LEU A 62 -25.02 6.27 -7.93
CA LEU A 62 -25.05 7.51 -8.71
C LEU A 62 -25.99 7.42 -9.93
N GLN A 63 -26.01 6.27 -10.62
CA GLN A 63 -26.93 6.03 -11.72
C GLN A 63 -28.39 5.99 -11.25
N GLY A 64 -28.66 5.32 -10.13
CA GLY A 64 -29.99 5.31 -9.50
C GLY A 64 -30.43 6.72 -9.09
N PHE A 65 -29.54 7.48 -8.46
CA PHE A 65 -29.84 8.87 -8.06
C PHE A 65 -30.07 9.79 -9.27
N GLY A 66 -29.25 9.68 -10.32
CA GLY A 66 -29.43 10.42 -11.56
C GLY A 66 -30.75 10.09 -12.27
N THR A 67 -31.17 8.83 -12.24
CA THR A 67 -32.47 8.40 -12.77
C THR A 67 -33.62 9.05 -11.99
N LYS A 68 -33.54 9.04 -10.65
CA LYS A 68 -34.53 9.69 -9.77
C LYS A 68 -34.64 11.20 -10.06
N LEU A 69 -33.51 11.89 -10.22
CA LEU A 69 -33.48 13.31 -10.56
C LEU A 69 -34.04 13.60 -11.95
N SER A 70 -33.75 12.73 -12.94
CA SER A 70 -34.28 12.88 -14.29
C SER A 70 -35.81 12.70 -14.34
N LEU A 71 -36.34 11.77 -13.54
CA LEU A 71 -37.79 11.59 -13.37
C LEU A 71 -38.42 12.81 -12.72
N LEU A 72 -37.81 13.36 -11.66
CA LEU A 72 -38.28 14.58 -11.00
C LEU A 72 -38.39 15.76 -11.98
N LEU A 73 -37.39 15.97 -12.84
CA LEU A 73 -37.44 17.00 -13.89
C LEU A 73 -38.58 16.81 -14.90
N ALA A 74 -38.99 15.56 -15.14
CA ALA A 74 -40.03 15.24 -16.10
C ALA A 74 -41.45 15.39 -15.51
N VAL A 75 -41.62 15.18 -14.20
CA VAL A 75 -42.94 15.10 -13.56
C VAL A 75 -43.27 16.28 -12.64
N GLU A 76 -42.28 17.00 -12.13
CA GLU A 76 -42.46 18.14 -11.23
C GLU A 76 -42.00 19.44 -11.89
N SER A 77 -42.72 20.54 -11.63
CA SER A 77 -42.31 21.89 -12.06
C SER A 77 -41.65 22.69 -10.93
N HIS A 78 -41.78 22.23 -9.68
CA HIS A 78 -41.18 22.87 -8.52
C HIS A 78 -39.72 22.40 -8.36
N PHE A 79 -38.81 23.35 -8.11
CA PHE A 79 -37.37 23.11 -7.95
C PHE A 79 -36.64 22.53 -9.19
N ASN A 80 -37.07 22.87 -10.41
CA ASN A 80 -36.40 22.45 -11.64
C ASN A 80 -34.91 22.82 -11.66
N ASP A 81 -34.57 24.04 -11.25
CA ASP A 81 -33.18 24.50 -11.21
C ASP A 81 -32.34 23.67 -10.22
N ALA A 82 -32.89 23.31 -9.06
CA ALA A 82 -32.21 22.49 -8.07
C ALA A 82 -31.98 21.06 -8.57
N THR A 83 -33.01 20.49 -9.20
CA THR A 83 -32.96 19.13 -9.74
C THR A 83 -31.98 19.06 -10.92
N ALA A 84 -32.01 20.04 -11.83
CA ALA A 84 -31.07 20.14 -12.95
C ALA A 84 -29.63 20.33 -12.49
N LEU A 85 -29.41 21.20 -11.49
CA LEU A 85 -28.08 21.42 -10.91
C LEU A 85 -27.52 20.15 -10.27
N LEU A 86 -28.31 19.44 -9.46
CA LEU A 86 -27.85 18.18 -8.87
C LEU A 86 -27.69 17.06 -9.88
N LEU A 87 -28.53 17.01 -10.92
CA LEU A 87 -28.35 16.04 -12.01
C LEU A 87 -27.02 16.28 -12.72
N HIS A 88 -26.70 17.55 -13.00
CA HIS A 88 -25.40 17.91 -13.58
C HIS A 88 -24.23 17.53 -12.66
N VAL A 89 -24.30 17.86 -11.36
CA VAL A 89 -23.29 17.44 -10.38
C VAL A 89 -23.17 15.92 -10.33
N ASN A 90 -24.28 15.19 -10.29
CA ASN A 90 -24.29 13.72 -10.32
C ASN A 90 -23.61 13.15 -11.56
N ASN A 91 -23.79 13.77 -12.74
CA ASN A 91 -23.10 13.37 -13.96
C ASN A 91 -21.58 13.60 -13.87
N MET A 92 -21.14 14.73 -13.32
CA MET A 92 -19.71 14.97 -13.06
C MET A 92 -19.12 13.92 -12.12
N LEU A 93 -19.86 13.54 -11.07
CA LEU A 93 -19.43 12.49 -10.15
C LEU A 93 -19.38 11.11 -10.82
N THR A 94 -20.38 10.79 -11.64
CA THR A 94 -20.46 9.55 -12.41
C THR A 94 -19.26 9.42 -13.35
N GLU A 95 -18.90 10.50 -14.04
CA GLU A 95 -17.72 10.56 -14.90
C GLU A 95 -16.42 10.37 -14.10
N ALA A 96 -16.28 11.07 -12.96
CA ALA A 96 -15.12 10.94 -12.10
C ALA A 96 -14.92 9.51 -11.56
N VAL A 97 -16.00 8.86 -11.12
CA VAL A 97 -15.95 7.45 -10.66
C VAL A 97 -15.66 6.50 -11.82
N THR A 98 -16.24 6.74 -12.99
CA THR A 98 -15.96 5.95 -14.20
C THR A 98 -14.50 6.04 -14.60
N LEU A 99 -13.90 7.24 -14.56
CA LEU A 99 -12.48 7.44 -14.83
C LEU A 99 -11.62 6.73 -13.78
N SER A 100 -11.95 6.86 -12.50
CA SER A 100 -11.27 6.16 -11.40
C SER A 100 -11.31 4.64 -11.57
N LEU A 101 -12.47 4.08 -11.94
CA LEU A 101 -12.62 2.65 -12.24
C LEU A 101 -11.74 2.21 -13.42
N ARG A 102 -11.66 2.99 -14.49
CA ARG A 102 -10.82 2.69 -15.65
C ARG A 102 -9.33 2.69 -15.28
N GLU A 103 -8.88 3.69 -14.54
CA GLU A 103 -7.50 3.79 -14.07
C GLU A 103 -7.15 2.65 -13.11
N MET A 104 -8.05 2.35 -12.16
CA MET A 104 -7.88 1.24 -11.23
C MET A 104 -7.86 -0.10 -11.96
N ALA A 105 -8.76 -0.34 -12.90
CA ALA A 105 -8.79 -1.57 -13.69
C ALA A 105 -7.51 -1.76 -14.53
N ALA A 106 -6.97 -0.68 -15.11
CA ALA A 106 -5.74 -0.73 -15.89
C ALA A 106 -4.52 -1.15 -15.05
N LEU A 107 -4.48 -0.76 -13.78
CA LEU A 107 -3.39 -1.09 -12.86
C LEU A 107 -3.64 -2.33 -12.00
N ALA A 108 -4.89 -2.72 -11.76
CA ALA A 108 -5.25 -3.76 -10.80
C ALA A 108 -4.61 -5.11 -11.13
N VAL A 109 -4.74 -5.59 -12.36
CA VAL A 109 -4.29 -6.94 -12.74
C VAL A 109 -2.77 -7.03 -12.75
N ASN A 110 -2.12 -6.19 -13.55
CA ASN A 110 -0.67 -6.21 -13.69
C ASN A 110 0.01 -5.77 -12.39
N GLY A 111 -0.58 -4.80 -11.69
CA GLY A 111 -0.05 -4.30 -10.44
C GLY A 111 -0.13 -5.32 -9.31
N ALA A 112 -1.29 -5.94 -9.10
CA ALA A 112 -1.42 -7.02 -8.12
C ALA A 112 -0.47 -8.19 -8.43
N ALA A 113 -0.28 -8.53 -9.72
CA ALA A 113 0.66 -9.57 -10.12
C ALA A 113 2.12 -9.21 -9.80
N GLN A 114 2.54 -7.96 -10.04
CA GLN A 114 3.90 -7.51 -9.72
C GLN A 114 4.17 -7.51 -8.22
N VAL A 115 3.20 -7.04 -7.42
CA VAL A 115 3.30 -7.05 -5.97
C VAL A 115 3.31 -8.49 -5.43
N ALA A 116 2.47 -9.37 -5.95
CA ALA A 116 2.45 -10.79 -5.61
C ALA A 116 3.75 -11.51 -6.00
N TYR A 117 4.35 -11.16 -7.13
CA TYR A 117 5.63 -11.70 -7.56
C TYR A 117 6.74 -11.37 -6.56
N ALA A 118 6.82 -10.10 -6.12
CA ALA A 118 7.76 -9.69 -5.08
C ALA A 118 7.56 -10.46 -3.76
N ALA A 119 6.30 -10.63 -3.34
CA ALA A 119 5.96 -11.42 -2.17
C ALA A 119 6.43 -12.88 -2.31
N GLY A 120 6.22 -13.50 -3.46
CA GLY A 120 6.69 -14.86 -3.74
C GLY A 120 8.21 -14.99 -3.67
N ARG A 121 8.96 -13.99 -4.14
CA ARG A 121 10.43 -13.97 -4.01
C ARG A 121 10.89 -13.88 -2.56
N ILE A 122 10.16 -13.15 -1.72
CA ILE A 122 10.41 -13.11 -0.27
C ILE A 122 10.04 -14.45 0.37
N ASP A 123 8.85 -14.98 0.07
CA ASP A 123 8.33 -16.22 0.67
C ASP A 123 9.26 -17.41 0.43
N GLU A 124 9.77 -17.55 -0.79
CA GLU A 124 10.72 -18.61 -1.15
C GLU A 124 12.00 -18.53 -0.32
N VAL A 125 12.58 -17.33 -0.20
CA VAL A 125 13.81 -17.13 0.58
C VAL A 125 13.55 -17.31 2.06
N GLY A 126 12.48 -16.72 2.59
CA GLY A 126 12.09 -16.88 3.99
C GLY A 126 11.87 -18.34 4.36
N THR A 127 11.14 -19.08 3.52
CA THR A 127 10.88 -20.52 3.71
C THR A 127 12.16 -21.33 3.66
N LEU A 128 13.04 -21.09 2.68
CA LEU A 128 14.35 -21.74 2.58
C LEU A 128 15.17 -21.53 3.86
N LEU A 129 15.24 -20.29 4.36
CA LEU A 129 15.97 -19.97 5.59
C LEU A 129 15.36 -20.66 6.81
N ILE A 130 14.03 -20.65 6.95
CA ILE A 130 13.32 -21.30 8.06
C ILE A 130 13.59 -22.81 8.07
N GLN A 131 13.58 -23.47 6.91
CA GLN A 131 13.84 -24.91 6.78
C GLN A 131 15.25 -25.32 7.23
N THR A 132 16.22 -24.40 7.22
CA THR A 132 17.56 -24.70 7.75
C THR A 132 17.59 -24.87 9.28
N THR A 133 16.53 -24.50 9.99
CA THR A 133 16.44 -24.70 11.45
C THR A 133 15.65 -25.96 11.78
N HIS A 134 16.35 -27.03 12.17
CA HIS A 134 15.77 -28.30 12.60
C HIS A 134 16.63 -28.94 13.69
N ASP A 135 16.11 -29.99 14.34
CA ASP A 135 16.83 -30.68 15.42
C ASP A 135 18.19 -31.18 14.92
N GLY A 136 19.26 -30.86 15.67
CA GLY A 136 20.63 -31.23 15.33
C GLY A 136 21.44 -30.16 14.56
N THR A 137 20.85 -29.05 14.11
CA THR A 137 21.63 -28.01 13.39
C THR A 137 22.45 -27.09 14.30
N GLY A 138 22.13 -26.99 15.59
CA GLY A 138 22.99 -26.35 16.60
C GLY A 138 23.41 -24.91 16.23
N SER A 139 24.70 -24.70 15.93
CA SER A 139 25.25 -23.40 15.48
C SER A 139 25.19 -23.20 13.95
N ASN A 140 24.87 -24.24 13.18
CA ASN A 140 24.87 -24.25 11.72
C ASN A 140 23.45 -24.10 11.15
N THR A 141 22.87 -22.91 11.32
CA THR A 141 21.55 -22.55 10.79
C THR A 141 21.62 -21.21 10.08
N CYS A 142 20.70 -20.96 9.14
CA CYS A 142 20.61 -19.70 8.43
C CYS A 142 19.73 -18.66 9.12
N ILE A 143 19.12 -18.99 10.26
CA ILE A 143 18.44 -18.01 11.10
C ILE A 143 18.96 -18.06 12.54
N GLU A 144 19.39 -16.92 13.05
CA GLU A 144 19.73 -16.69 14.44
C GLU A 144 18.48 -16.26 15.21
N ALA A 145 17.99 -17.16 16.06
CA ALA A 145 16.82 -16.92 16.91
C ALA A 145 17.07 -15.78 17.91
N GLN A 146 16.02 -15.04 18.26
CA GLN A 146 16.11 -13.89 19.17
C GLN A 146 16.50 -14.29 20.61
N SER A 147 16.08 -15.46 21.06
CA SER A 147 16.50 -16.04 22.33
C SER A 147 16.59 -17.56 22.18
N SER A 148 17.67 -18.17 22.69
CA SER A 148 17.95 -19.62 22.62
C SER A 148 18.26 -20.18 21.21
N ASN A 149 18.12 -21.50 21.02
CA ASN A 149 18.32 -22.20 19.75
C ASN A 149 17.03 -22.39 18.94
N THR A 150 15.90 -21.86 19.41
CA THR A 150 14.57 -22.15 18.85
C THR A 150 13.96 -20.89 18.25
N LEU A 151 13.57 -20.95 16.97
CA LEU A 151 12.80 -19.88 16.34
C LEU A 151 11.44 -19.71 17.01
N ASN A 152 11.00 -18.46 17.13
CA ASN A 152 9.65 -18.09 17.50
C ASN A 152 8.64 -18.84 16.59
N PRO A 153 7.60 -19.48 17.17
CA PRO A 153 6.57 -20.16 16.38
C PRO A 153 5.95 -19.27 15.30
N THR A 154 5.79 -17.97 15.56
CA THR A 154 5.28 -17.00 14.58
C THR A 154 6.23 -16.85 13.39
N THR A 155 7.54 -16.82 13.62
CA THR A 155 8.54 -16.77 12.53
C THR A 155 8.57 -18.05 11.72
N LYS A 156 8.45 -19.22 12.37
CA LYS A 156 8.35 -20.52 11.67
C LYS A 156 7.14 -20.60 10.74
N GLN A 157 6.11 -19.81 11.06
CA GLN A 157 4.86 -19.72 10.32
C GLN A 157 4.76 -18.42 9.49
N ALA A 158 5.82 -17.62 9.46
CA ALA A 158 5.90 -16.42 8.63
C ALA A 158 6.24 -16.83 7.19
N CYS A 159 5.98 -15.94 6.21
CA CYS A 159 6.24 -16.22 4.79
C CYS A 159 5.43 -17.42 4.20
N ARG A 160 4.14 -17.52 4.55
CA ARG A 160 3.27 -18.62 4.08
C ARG A 160 2.70 -18.36 2.68
N SER A 161 2.96 -19.26 1.74
CA SER A 161 2.37 -19.21 0.40
C SER A 161 0.84 -19.37 0.39
N THR A 162 0.23 -19.92 1.44
CA THR A 162 -1.23 -20.12 1.52
C THR A 162 -2.03 -18.84 1.75
N GLU A 163 -1.40 -17.74 2.20
CA GLU A 163 -2.09 -16.48 2.51
C GLU A 163 -2.73 -15.81 1.27
N PHE A 164 -2.32 -16.21 0.06
CA PHE A 164 -3.01 -15.85 -1.19
C PHE A 164 -4.44 -16.39 -1.27
N LYS A 165 -4.75 -17.48 -0.55
CA LYS A 165 -6.07 -18.13 -0.57
C LYS A 165 -7.06 -17.55 0.44
N ASP A 166 -6.59 -16.76 1.41
CA ASP A 166 -7.50 -16.22 2.42
C ASP A 166 -8.50 -15.26 1.76
N THR A 167 -9.78 -15.44 2.05
CA THR A 167 -10.87 -14.66 1.42
C THR A 167 -11.24 -13.41 2.20
N GLU A 168 -10.60 -13.16 3.35
CA GLU A 168 -10.85 -11.96 4.16
C GLU A 168 -10.45 -10.70 3.39
N GLN A 169 -11.33 -9.69 3.43
CA GLN A 169 -11.02 -8.37 2.88
C GLN A 169 -9.84 -7.75 3.63
N ALA A 170 -8.91 -7.15 2.89
CA ALA A 170 -7.83 -6.34 3.43
C ALA A 170 -8.17 -4.86 3.23
N THR A 171 -7.95 -4.03 4.24
CA THR A 171 -8.27 -2.59 4.21
C THR A 171 -7.05 -1.68 4.43
N ASN A 172 -5.85 -2.24 4.62
CA ASN A 172 -4.62 -1.50 4.94
C ASN A 172 -3.34 -2.22 4.48
N ALA A 173 -3.40 -2.96 3.37
CA ALA A 173 -2.30 -3.72 2.81
C ALA A 173 -1.44 -2.91 1.82
N ILE A 174 -2.07 -2.00 1.05
CA ILE A 174 -1.40 -1.20 0.02
C ILE A 174 -0.42 -0.21 0.65
N ALA A 175 -0.75 0.45 1.76
CA ALA A 175 0.14 1.42 2.38
C ALA A 175 1.47 0.80 2.88
N PRO A 176 1.47 -0.32 3.63
CA PRO A 176 2.70 -1.02 3.97
C PRO A 176 3.47 -1.56 2.74
N ALA A 177 2.77 -2.06 1.71
CA ALA A 177 3.40 -2.50 0.48
C ALA A 177 4.09 -1.33 -0.27
N ALA A 178 3.47 -0.15 -0.29
CA ALA A 178 4.04 1.07 -0.86
C ALA A 178 5.22 1.61 -0.03
N ALA A 179 5.20 1.44 1.29
CA ALA A 179 6.35 1.76 2.14
C ALA A 179 7.55 0.83 1.85
N SER A 180 7.27 -0.44 1.53
CA SER A 180 8.29 -1.46 1.20
C SER A 180 9.42 -1.52 2.22
N GLU A 181 9.05 -1.51 3.50
CA GLU A 181 10.03 -1.55 4.59
C GLU A 181 10.76 -2.89 4.61
N VAL A 182 12.06 -2.85 4.29
CA VAL A 182 12.97 -3.99 4.36
C VAL A 182 14.00 -3.76 5.47
N PRO A 183 14.61 -4.81 6.01
CA PRO A 183 15.68 -4.64 6.98
C PRO A 183 16.95 -4.05 6.33
N GLU A 184 17.75 -3.34 7.10
CA GLU A 184 19.07 -2.87 6.67
C GLU A 184 20.16 -3.93 6.92
N ASN A 185 21.36 -3.70 6.37
CA ASN A 185 22.49 -4.64 6.47
C ASN A 185 22.83 -5.04 7.92
N GLY A 186 22.87 -4.06 8.84
CA GLY A 186 23.12 -4.32 10.27
C GLY A 186 21.96 -5.00 11.01
N GLU A 187 20.73 -4.82 10.52
CA GLU A 187 19.54 -5.49 11.05
C GLU A 187 19.50 -6.96 10.64
N LEU A 188 20.00 -7.31 9.45
CA LEU A 188 20.04 -8.69 8.96
C LEU A 188 21.21 -9.51 9.49
N LYS A 189 22.38 -8.91 9.75
CA LYS A 189 23.58 -9.65 10.13
C LYS A 189 23.48 -10.29 11.52
N GLY A 190 23.49 -11.62 11.60
CA GLY A 190 23.67 -12.40 12.84
C GLY A 190 25.11 -12.35 13.38
N THR A 191 25.31 -12.88 14.59
CA THR A 191 26.61 -12.85 15.28
C THR A 191 27.03 -14.19 15.89
N ALA A 192 26.08 -15.09 16.14
CA ALA A 192 26.29 -16.32 16.89
C ALA A 192 26.10 -17.60 16.06
N LYS A 193 25.47 -17.50 14.88
CA LYS A 193 25.16 -18.65 14.02
C LYS A 193 25.82 -18.55 12.65
N SER A 194 26.14 -19.71 12.09
CA SER A 194 26.77 -19.89 10.80
C SER A 194 25.80 -20.47 9.76
N CYS A 195 25.70 -19.83 8.62
CA CYS A 195 24.87 -20.17 7.49
C CYS A 195 25.72 -20.50 6.26
N VAL A 196 25.50 -21.68 5.71
CA VAL A 196 26.20 -22.16 4.50
C VAL A 196 25.86 -21.31 3.28
N ILE A 197 24.62 -20.83 3.17
CA ILE A 197 24.14 -19.98 2.06
C ILE A 197 24.89 -18.65 2.00
N THR A 198 25.26 -18.07 3.15
CA THR A 198 25.94 -16.78 3.21
C THR A 198 27.46 -16.89 3.19
N LYS A 199 28.02 -18.12 3.28
CA LYS A 199 29.47 -18.38 3.35
C LYS A 199 30.23 -17.84 2.13
N ASP A 200 31.37 -17.19 2.39
CA ASP A 200 32.29 -16.61 1.40
C ASP A 200 32.66 -17.50 0.21
N ASN A 201 32.93 -16.84 -0.93
CA ASN A 201 33.19 -17.41 -2.26
C ASN A 201 32.20 -18.48 -2.78
N GLY A 202 31.17 -18.83 -2.03
CA GLY A 202 30.14 -19.78 -2.43
C GLY A 202 30.54 -21.18 -2.06
N GLY A 203 31.64 -21.35 -1.31
CA GLY A 203 32.15 -22.63 -0.84
C GLY A 203 31.21 -23.40 0.09
N GLY A 204 29.99 -22.90 0.31
CA GLY A 204 28.88 -23.63 0.90
C GLY A 204 27.89 -24.23 -0.12
N LEU A 205 27.79 -23.65 -1.31
CA LEU A 205 26.84 -24.02 -2.38
C LEU A 205 27.53 -24.62 -3.61
N VAL A 206 28.80 -24.28 -3.83
CA VAL A 206 29.67 -24.81 -4.87
C VAL A 206 30.96 -25.32 -4.24
N CYS A 207 31.64 -26.28 -4.89
CA CYS A 207 32.95 -26.74 -4.43
C CYS A 207 33.93 -25.55 -4.35
N ASN A 208 34.82 -25.57 -3.35
CA ASN A 208 35.72 -24.45 -2.97
C ASN A 208 36.63 -23.90 -4.09
N THR A 209 36.67 -24.52 -5.27
CA THR A 209 37.44 -24.11 -6.44
C THR A 209 36.70 -23.15 -7.36
N ASN A 210 35.37 -23.03 -7.25
CA ASN A 210 34.54 -22.17 -8.10
C ASN A 210 33.92 -21.04 -7.27
N THR A 211 33.85 -19.84 -7.85
CA THR A 211 33.10 -18.72 -7.27
C THR A 211 31.76 -18.56 -7.96
N PHE A 212 30.70 -18.34 -7.19
CA PHE A 212 29.36 -18.07 -7.70
C PHE A 212 28.76 -16.81 -7.06
N ASP A 213 28.09 -16.00 -7.87
CA ASP A 213 27.37 -14.82 -7.39
C ASP A 213 25.94 -15.20 -7.03
N LEU A 214 25.59 -15.08 -5.75
CA LEU A 214 24.27 -15.38 -5.25
C LEU A 214 23.45 -14.11 -5.14
N LYS A 215 22.31 -14.06 -5.83
CA LYS A 215 21.31 -13.01 -5.70
C LYS A 215 19.99 -13.62 -5.22
N LEU A 216 19.51 -13.15 -4.07
CA LEU A 216 18.21 -13.54 -3.51
C LEU A 216 17.28 -12.33 -3.49
N ILE A 217 15.97 -12.59 -3.51
CA ILE A 217 14.92 -11.56 -3.58
C ILE A 217 15.24 -10.54 -4.69
N ASP A 218 15.58 -11.09 -5.85
CA ASP A 218 15.88 -10.35 -7.07
C ASP A 218 16.97 -9.28 -6.98
N GLY A 219 17.95 -9.49 -6.09
CA GLY A 219 19.12 -8.61 -5.95
C GLY A 219 19.18 -7.85 -4.63
N TYR A 220 18.11 -7.86 -3.83
CA TYR A 220 18.12 -7.24 -2.50
C TYR A 220 19.20 -7.84 -1.60
N TYR A 221 19.32 -9.17 -1.57
CA TYR A 221 20.53 -9.81 -1.08
C TYR A 221 21.41 -10.12 -2.29
N THR A 222 22.56 -9.48 -2.36
CA THR A 222 23.55 -9.75 -3.40
C THR A 222 24.87 -10.08 -2.76
N ARG A 223 25.41 -11.20 -3.18
CA ARG A 223 26.72 -11.67 -2.75
C ARG A 223 27.54 -12.02 -3.98
N THR A 224 28.69 -11.36 -4.13
CA THR A 224 29.76 -11.71 -5.09
C THR A 224 31.08 -11.81 -4.32
N LYS A 225 32.21 -11.99 -5.02
CA LYS A 225 33.57 -12.00 -4.42
C LYS A 225 33.88 -10.75 -3.59
N THR A 226 33.30 -9.60 -3.94
CA THR A 226 33.64 -8.31 -3.32
C THR A 226 32.67 -7.84 -2.24
N GLN A 227 31.51 -8.48 -2.05
CA GLN A 227 30.49 -8.02 -1.08
C GLN A 227 30.68 -8.69 0.28
N GLN A 228 30.64 -7.87 1.33
CA GLN A 228 30.77 -8.28 2.72
C GLN A 228 29.68 -7.60 3.56
N TRP A 229 29.48 -8.03 4.80
CA TRP A 229 28.47 -7.44 5.70
C TRP A 229 28.83 -6.03 6.22
N GLY A 230 29.78 -5.30 5.63
CA GLY A 230 30.17 -3.96 6.09
C GLY A 230 30.67 -3.08 4.96
N ASN A 231 31.84 -3.38 4.40
CA ASN A 231 32.30 -2.72 3.19
C ASN A 231 31.70 -3.43 1.96
N ASN A 232 31.06 -2.67 1.07
CA ASN A 232 30.32 -3.21 -0.08
C ASN A 232 29.22 -4.20 0.34
N GLU A 233 28.19 -3.65 0.99
CA GLU A 233 27.18 -4.43 1.73
C GLU A 233 26.49 -5.51 0.90
N ARG A 234 26.24 -6.66 1.52
CA ARG A 234 25.48 -7.77 0.93
C ARG A 234 24.00 -7.46 0.81
N ILE A 235 23.48 -6.65 1.74
CA ILE A 235 22.12 -6.16 1.71
C ILE A 235 22.10 -4.87 0.92
N LYS A 236 21.18 -4.82 -0.03
CA LYS A 236 20.96 -3.71 -0.94
C LYS A 236 19.65 -3.01 -0.61
N THR A 237 19.39 -1.90 -1.29
CA THR A 237 18.14 -1.17 -1.09
C THR A 237 16.98 -1.84 -1.84
N VAL A 238 15.76 -1.38 -1.59
CA VAL A 238 14.59 -1.77 -2.40
C VAL A 238 14.82 -1.46 -3.88
N GLU A 239 15.50 -0.36 -4.20
CA GLU A 239 15.74 0.09 -5.57
C GLU A 239 16.69 -0.84 -6.35
N ASP A 240 17.53 -1.59 -5.64
CA ASP A 240 18.48 -2.55 -6.22
C ASP A 240 17.82 -3.91 -6.52
N SER A 241 16.63 -4.17 -5.98
CA SER A 241 15.84 -5.36 -6.27
C SER A 241 14.76 -5.02 -7.29
N ALA A 242 14.87 -5.55 -8.51
CA ALA A 242 13.90 -5.25 -9.56
C ALA A 242 12.46 -5.62 -9.15
N ALA A 243 12.27 -6.76 -8.49
CA ALA A 243 10.98 -7.18 -7.96
C ALA A 243 10.44 -6.23 -6.88
N LEU A 244 11.24 -5.88 -5.86
CA LEU A 244 10.77 -5.03 -4.76
C LEU A 244 10.54 -3.59 -5.23
N LYS A 245 11.40 -3.06 -6.09
CA LYS A 245 11.25 -1.74 -6.70
C LYS A 245 9.92 -1.62 -7.46
N LEU A 246 9.65 -2.55 -8.38
CA LEU A 246 8.41 -2.53 -9.16
C LEU A 246 7.18 -2.68 -8.26
N ALA A 247 7.23 -3.57 -7.26
CA ALA A 247 6.15 -3.71 -6.30
C ALA A 247 5.88 -2.42 -5.51
N LYS A 248 6.93 -1.70 -5.09
CA LYS A 248 6.83 -0.41 -4.41
C LYS A 248 6.22 0.67 -5.30
N GLU A 249 6.70 0.81 -6.53
CA GLU A 249 6.20 1.78 -7.50
C GLU A 249 4.70 1.57 -7.78
N VAL A 250 4.32 0.31 -8.04
CA VAL A 250 2.93 -0.08 -8.27
C VAL A 250 2.06 0.14 -7.03
N ALA A 251 2.49 -0.33 -5.86
CA ALA A 251 1.72 -0.15 -4.63
C ALA A 251 1.53 1.35 -4.31
N SER A 252 2.52 2.18 -4.61
CA SER A 252 2.41 3.65 -4.49
C SER A 252 1.39 4.22 -5.47
N ALA A 253 1.37 3.75 -6.72
CA ALA A 253 0.36 4.18 -7.70
C ALA A 253 -1.06 3.73 -7.30
N LEU A 254 -1.22 2.50 -6.82
CA LEU A 254 -2.50 1.99 -6.30
C LEU A 254 -2.96 2.78 -5.08
N LYS A 255 -2.05 3.12 -4.16
CA LYS A 255 -2.32 3.97 -3.00
C LYS A 255 -2.90 5.32 -3.43
N ALA A 256 -2.23 6.01 -4.36
CA ALA A 256 -2.67 7.29 -4.87
C ALA A 256 -4.07 7.23 -5.53
N LEU A 257 -4.41 6.12 -6.19
CA LEU A 257 -5.75 5.91 -6.74
C LEU A 257 -6.81 5.70 -5.66
N MET A 258 -6.49 5.00 -4.57
CA MET A 258 -7.41 4.73 -3.47
C MET A 258 -7.60 5.90 -2.51
N GLU A 259 -6.62 6.78 -2.41
CA GLU A 259 -6.69 8.01 -1.60
C GLU A 259 -7.46 9.15 -2.30
N LYS A 260 -7.95 8.93 -3.54
CA LYS A 260 -8.82 9.90 -4.21
C LYS A 260 -10.05 10.18 -3.32
N PRO A 261 -10.51 11.45 -3.25
CA PRO A 261 -11.59 11.83 -2.35
C PRO A 261 -12.79 10.91 -2.51
N GLN A 262 -13.17 10.22 -1.43
CA GLN A 262 -14.38 9.44 -1.43
C GLN A 262 -15.56 10.39 -1.56
N LEU A 263 -16.43 10.11 -2.53
CA LEU A 263 -17.73 10.75 -2.61
C LEU A 263 -18.43 10.45 -1.28
N GLY A 264 -18.94 11.49 -0.60
CA GLY A 264 -19.82 11.29 0.54
C GLY A 264 -20.95 10.33 0.16
N GLY A 265 -21.54 9.65 1.14
CA GLY A 265 -22.61 8.68 0.88
C GLY A 265 -23.69 9.25 -0.05
N ILE A 266 -24.07 8.49 -1.08
CA ILE A 266 -25.13 8.90 -2.01
C ILE A 266 -26.44 9.05 -1.23
N PRO A 267 -27.15 10.18 -1.38
CA PRO A 267 -28.38 10.44 -0.63
C PRO A 267 -29.43 9.34 -0.77
N SER A 268 -29.99 8.90 0.36
CA SER A 268 -31.10 7.94 0.43
C SER A 268 -32.38 8.55 1.00
N ASP A 269 -32.25 9.65 1.73
CA ASP A 269 -33.31 10.32 2.47
C ASP A 269 -33.06 11.83 2.55
N GLU A 270 -33.94 12.55 3.22
CA GLU A 270 -33.91 14.01 3.33
C GLU A 270 -32.65 14.54 4.06
N GLN A 271 -32.26 13.88 5.15
CA GLN A 271 -31.10 14.26 5.95
C GLN A 271 -29.81 14.02 5.19
N THR A 272 -29.67 12.85 4.56
CA THR A 272 -28.50 12.49 3.76
C THR A 272 -28.39 13.34 2.50
N LEU A 273 -29.50 13.74 1.88
CA LEU A 273 -29.49 14.69 0.76
C LEU A 273 -29.05 16.09 1.19
N THR A 274 -29.53 16.55 2.34
CA THR A 274 -29.08 17.83 2.89
C THR A 274 -27.59 17.80 3.25
N ALA A 275 -27.13 16.71 3.86
CA ALA A 275 -25.71 16.50 4.18
C ALA A 275 -24.85 16.44 2.91
N PHE A 276 -25.35 15.81 1.84
CA PHE A 276 -24.69 15.76 0.54
C PHE A 276 -24.56 17.16 -0.08
N ILE A 277 -25.64 17.95 -0.12
CA ILE A 277 -25.60 19.33 -0.64
C ILE A 277 -24.63 20.21 0.15
N ASN A 278 -24.52 19.99 1.46
CA ASN A 278 -23.66 20.76 2.34
C ASN A 278 -22.23 20.20 2.46
N ASN A 279 -21.92 19.07 1.82
CA ASN A 279 -20.59 18.49 1.84
C ASN A 279 -19.60 19.42 1.10
N PRO A 280 -18.42 19.75 1.66
CA PRO A 280 -17.48 20.68 1.03
C PRO A 280 -17.09 20.29 -0.41
N ASN A 281 -16.81 19.01 -0.66
CA ASN A 281 -16.45 18.53 -2.00
C ASN A 281 -17.63 18.66 -2.99
N ILE A 282 -18.86 18.46 -2.51
CA ILE A 282 -20.06 18.65 -3.33
C ILE A 282 -20.33 20.13 -3.56
N GLN A 283 -20.12 21.00 -2.56
CA GLN A 283 -20.24 22.44 -2.73
C GLN A 283 -19.25 23.00 -3.74
N GLU A 284 -18.02 22.47 -3.80
CA GLU A 284 -17.07 22.80 -4.86
C GLU A 284 -17.59 22.41 -6.25
N LYS A 285 -18.19 21.22 -6.40
CA LYS A 285 -18.81 20.80 -7.67
C LYS A 285 -20.05 21.60 -8.04
N ILE A 286 -20.87 21.98 -7.05
CA ILE A 286 -22.00 22.90 -7.23
C ILE A 286 -21.48 24.26 -7.70
N ALA A 287 -20.46 24.81 -7.05
CA ALA A 287 -19.87 26.09 -7.42
C ALA A 287 -19.29 26.05 -8.86
N GLN A 288 -18.58 24.98 -9.19
CA GLN A 288 -18.05 24.74 -10.53
C GLN A 288 -19.19 24.75 -11.58
N SER A 289 -20.24 23.94 -11.37
CA SER A 289 -21.40 23.88 -12.26
C SER A 289 -22.10 25.23 -12.43
N LEU A 290 -22.28 25.98 -11.33
CA LEU A 290 -22.91 27.30 -11.38
C LEU A 290 -22.05 28.33 -12.14
N LYS A 291 -20.73 28.24 -12.08
CA LYS A 291 -19.81 29.09 -12.86
C LYS A 291 -19.85 28.72 -14.35
N GLU A 292 -19.77 27.44 -14.67
CA GLU A 292 -19.85 26.94 -16.06
C GLU A 292 -21.18 27.32 -16.74
N THR A 293 -22.27 27.34 -15.98
CA THR A 293 -23.60 27.77 -16.45
C THR A 293 -23.85 29.28 -16.32
N LYS A 294 -22.84 30.06 -15.90
CA LYS A 294 -22.91 31.53 -15.69
C LYS A 294 -23.98 31.99 -14.69
N GLN A 295 -24.41 31.09 -13.81
CA GLN A 295 -25.33 31.40 -12.71
C GLN A 295 -24.64 31.92 -11.45
N LEU A 296 -23.31 31.85 -11.42
CA LEU A 296 -22.42 32.38 -10.38
C LEU A 296 -21.17 32.98 -11.04
N SER A 297 -20.63 34.08 -10.49
CA SER A 297 -19.41 34.70 -11.00
C SER A 297 -18.18 33.79 -10.79
N GLU A 298 -17.22 33.84 -11.71
CA GLU A 298 -15.92 33.17 -11.57
C GLU A 298 -15.18 33.59 -10.29
N THR A 299 -15.33 34.84 -9.90
CA THR A 299 -14.72 35.43 -8.70
C THR A 299 -15.59 35.31 -7.46
N ALA A 300 -16.71 34.58 -7.52
CA ALA A 300 -17.65 34.53 -6.42
C ALA A 300 -17.05 33.83 -5.19
N GLY A 301 -17.29 34.41 -4.01
CA GLY A 301 -16.83 33.88 -2.73
C GLY A 301 -17.83 32.93 -2.07
N ALA A 302 -17.45 32.40 -0.89
CA ALA A 302 -18.27 31.45 -0.14
C ALA A 302 -19.66 31.99 0.26
N THR A 303 -19.77 33.28 0.58
CA THR A 303 -21.04 33.91 0.95
C THR A 303 -22.03 33.96 -0.23
N GLU A 304 -21.54 34.28 -1.43
CA GLU A 304 -22.37 34.31 -2.64
C GLU A 304 -22.82 32.91 -3.04
N LEU A 305 -21.92 31.92 -2.93
CA LEU A 305 -22.27 30.51 -3.13
C LEU A 305 -23.35 30.06 -2.15
N ALA A 306 -23.22 30.37 -0.85
CA ALA A 306 -24.20 30.01 0.17
C ALA A 306 -25.57 30.65 -0.10
N ALA A 307 -25.60 31.93 -0.49
CA ALA A 307 -26.82 32.62 -0.87
C ALA A 307 -27.48 31.97 -2.10
N LYS A 308 -26.68 31.59 -3.10
CA LYS A 308 -27.16 30.93 -4.31
C LYS A 308 -27.72 29.53 -4.01
N ILE A 309 -27.04 28.75 -3.18
CA ILE A 309 -27.52 27.44 -2.70
C ILE A 309 -28.87 27.60 -1.99
N ASN A 310 -29.02 28.60 -1.10
CA ASN A 310 -30.28 28.84 -0.41
C ASN A 310 -31.42 29.26 -1.35
N THR A 311 -31.10 29.99 -2.42
CA THR A 311 -32.09 30.36 -3.46
C THR A 311 -32.54 29.14 -4.25
N ILE A 312 -31.61 28.27 -4.64
CA ILE A 312 -31.89 27.11 -5.50
C ILE A 312 -32.56 25.98 -4.70
N PHE A 313 -32.00 25.60 -3.55
CA PHE A 313 -32.45 24.45 -2.77
C PHE A 313 -33.45 24.80 -1.65
N GLY A 314 -33.71 26.09 -1.45
CA GLY A 314 -34.47 26.61 -0.32
C GLY A 314 -33.62 26.80 0.94
N ASN A 315 -34.07 27.73 1.80
CA ASN A 315 -33.46 27.96 3.11
C ASN A 315 -33.60 26.73 4.00
N PRO A 316 -32.63 26.47 4.90
CA PRO A 316 -32.76 25.39 5.87
C PRO A 316 -34.02 25.52 6.71
N LEU A 317 -34.72 24.39 6.90
CA LEU A 317 -35.87 24.23 7.77
C LEU A 317 -35.43 24.08 9.23
N ALA A 318 -36.37 24.16 10.17
CA ALA A 318 -36.09 24.07 11.62
C ALA A 318 -35.47 22.73 12.06
N ASN A 319 -35.75 21.65 11.32
CA ASN A 319 -35.15 20.33 11.50
C ASN A 319 -33.76 20.19 10.83
N GLY A 320 -33.23 21.27 10.26
CA GLY A 320 -31.91 21.30 9.60
C GLY A 320 -31.88 20.77 8.17
N THR A 321 -33.02 20.36 7.60
CA THR A 321 -33.13 19.89 6.21
C THR A 321 -33.45 21.04 5.25
N ARG A 322 -33.58 20.76 3.95
CA ARG A 322 -33.98 21.76 2.94
C ARG A 322 -35.31 21.38 2.28
N PRO A 323 -36.15 22.35 1.87
CA PRO A 323 -37.41 22.08 1.17
C PRO A 323 -37.24 21.16 -0.04
N PHE A 324 -36.18 21.37 -0.83
CA PHE A 324 -35.85 20.50 -1.95
C PHE A 324 -35.58 19.05 -1.50
N ALA A 325 -34.89 18.86 -0.38
CA ALA A 325 -34.57 17.51 0.09
C ALA A 325 -35.83 16.75 0.54
N ALA A 326 -36.80 17.45 1.15
CA ALA A 326 -38.09 16.88 1.49
C ALA A 326 -38.85 16.43 0.23
N GLU A 327 -38.86 17.26 -0.82
CA GLU A 327 -39.51 16.92 -2.09
C GLU A 327 -38.93 15.64 -2.71
N VAL A 328 -37.60 15.56 -2.80
CA VAL A 328 -36.92 14.37 -3.34
C VAL A 328 -37.17 13.13 -2.47
N ALA A 329 -37.23 13.27 -1.15
CA ALA A 329 -37.43 12.15 -0.23
C ALA A 329 -38.88 11.62 -0.22
N HIS A 330 -39.87 12.52 -0.31
CA HIS A 330 -41.29 12.15 -0.28
C HIS A 330 -41.79 11.54 -1.60
N LYS A 331 -41.14 11.84 -2.72
CA LYS A 331 -41.45 11.19 -4.00
C LYS A 331 -40.86 9.77 -4.00
N GLN A 332 -41.67 8.80 -3.59
CA GLN A 332 -41.42 7.38 -3.82
C GLN A 332 -41.55 7.08 -5.31
N PHE A 333 -40.47 7.21 -6.06
CA PHE A 333 -40.36 6.54 -7.34
C PHE A 333 -40.08 5.08 -7.01
N GLN A 334 -41.12 4.24 -7.04
CA GLN A 334 -40.99 2.80 -6.84
C GLN A 334 -39.95 2.27 -7.85
N SER A 335 -38.87 1.71 -7.31
CA SER A 335 -37.92 0.87 -8.06
C SER A 335 -38.49 -0.53 -8.21
#